data_AF-A0A944WLA2-F1
#
_entry.id   AF-A0A944WLA2-F1
#
_cell.length_a   1.000
_cell.length_b   1.000
_cell.length_c   1.000
_cell.angle_alpha   90.00
_cell.angle_beta   90.00
_cell.angle_gamma   90.00
#
_symmetry.space_group_name_H-M   'P 1'
#
loop_
_entity.id
_entity.type
_entity.pdbx_description
1 polymer ?
#
loop_
_entity_poly.entity_id
_entity_poly.type
_entity_poly.pdbx_seq_one_letter_code
_entity_poly.pdbx_strand_id
1 'polypeptide(L)'
;QAFLNKPVITVHANLEEILEQVRQRTAAQPDTLFRIGTGEHSDSLALDHILGIKSHVICFFAKLPNALLELKTKSSNVDHLLDLPHGGKTVISWSINPKAIVEKEEHKTARLNERLEAARKVSDAGYKVAFHFDPLIHYPDWEKGYQELVEQILDAVPSDRIAWISLGSLRYISSLKSIVDERFPNSRVFLGEFVTGEDGKMRYLKKIRQRLFRNVQQKITQLAPQIPTYLCMENSSVWKNTMLHQPQTAIDVESQIAGSLQQRFPIEA
;
A
#
# COMPACT_ATOMS: atom_id res chain seq x y z
N GLN A 1 -12.49 1.02 14.90
CA GLN A 1 -11.79 -0.15 15.48
C GLN A 1 -12.80 -1.27 15.69
N ALA A 2 -12.95 -2.18 14.72
CA ALA A 2 -13.87 -3.32 14.83
C ALA A 2 -13.14 -4.65 15.07
N PHE A 3 -11.84 -4.74 14.77
CA PHE A 3 -11.04 -5.98 14.86
C PHE A 3 -10.08 -5.97 16.05
N LEU A 4 -9.19 -4.97 16.13
CA LEU A 4 -8.34 -4.71 17.30
C LEU A 4 -8.86 -3.47 18.03
N ASN A 5 -9.54 -3.68 19.17
CA ASN A 5 -10.12 -2.60 19.97
C ASN A 5 -9.15 -2.07 21.03
N LYS A 6 -7.89 -1.82 20.63
CA LYS A 6 -6.89 -1.17 21.49
C LYS A 6 -6.67 0.26 20.98
N PRO A 7 -7.19 1.31 21.65
CA PRO A 7 -7.08 2.71 21.22
C PRO A 7 -5.67 3.30 21.44
N VAL A 8 -4.72 2.48 21.89
CA VAL A 8 -3.35 2.89 22.18
C VAL A 8 -2.41 2.41 21.09
N ILE A 9 -1.39 3.23 20.84
CA ILE A 9 -0.27 2.85 19.99
C ILE A 9 0.61 1.90 20.79
N THR A 10 0.82 0.70 20.26
CA THR A 10 1.70 -0.31 20.88
C THR A 10 3.03 -0.34 20.14
N VAL A 11 4.12 -0.28 20.90
CA VAL A 11 5.49 -0.46 20.39
C VAL A 11 6.07 -1.70 21.08
N HIS A 12 6.59 -2.64 20.28
CA HIS A 12 7.22 -3.85 20.78
C HIS A 12 8.69 -3.58 21.05
N ALA A 13 9.15 -3.83 22.27
CA ALA A 13 10.53 -3.57 22.69
C ALA A 13 11.51 -4.69 22.31
N ASN A 14 11.03 -5.91 22.04
CA ASN A 14 11.84 -7.07 21.68
C ASN A 14 12.20 -7.10 20.18
N LEU A 15 12.66 -5.97 19.63
CA LEU A 15 12.96 -5.82 18.21
C LEU A 15 13.99 -6.83 17.72
N GLU A 16 15.05 -7.06 18.49
CA GLU A 16 16.14 -8.00 18.14
C GLU A 16 15.62 -9.43 17.97
N GLU A 17 14.77 -9.88 18.89
CA GLU A 17 14.15 -11.21 18.83
C GLU A 17 13.24 -11.36 17.60
N ILE A 18 12.47 -10.32 17.28
CA ILE A 18 11.60 -10.30 16.10
C ILE A 18 12.44 -10.40 14.82
N LEU A 19 13.49 -9.59 14.71
CA LEU A 19 14.39 -9.61 13.54
C LEU A 19 15.10 -10.96 13.43
N GLU A 20 15.47 -11.57 14.55
CA GLU A 20 16.07 -12.89 14.57
C GLU A 20 15.15 -13.97 14.00
N GLN A 21 13.88 -13.97 14.39
CA GLN A 21 12.88 -14.89 13.84
C GLN A 21 12.71 -14.69 12.33
N VAL A 22 12.76 -13.44 11.85
CA VAL A 22 12.74 -13.14 10.41
C VAL A 22 13.95 -13.80 9.72
N ARG A 23 15.17 -13.60 10.24
CA ARG A 23 16.39 -14.21 9.67
C ARG A 23 16.32 -15.73 9.62
N GLN A 24 15.87 -16.36 10.71
CA GLN A 24 15.73 -17.82 10.76
C GLN A 24 14.74 -18.31 9.71
N ARG A 25 13.61 -17.62 9.56
CA ARG A 25 12.58 -17.98 8.58
C ARG A 25 13.08 -17.83 7.15
N THR A 26 13.77 -16.74 6.84
CA THR A 26 14.28 -16.49 5.48
C THR A 26 15.43 -17.43 5.13
N ALA A 27 16.30 -17.77 6.08
CA ALA A 27 17.40 -18.70 5.89
C ALA A 27 16.93 -20.15 5.67
N ALA A 28 15.78 -20.53 6.23
CA ALA A 28 15.21 -21.87 6.03
C ALA A 28 14.66 -22.10 4.60
N GLN A 29 14.47 -21.05 3.80
CA GLN A 29 13.94 -21.12 2.43
C GLN A 29 14.72 -20.17 1.50
N PRO A 30 16.02 -20.45 1.23
CA PRO A 30 16.91 -19.52 0.54
C PRO A 30 16.44 -19.16 -0.89
N ASP A 31 15.78 -20.10 -1.57
CA ASP A 31 15.27 -19.91 -2.94
C ASP A 31 13.92 -19.16 -3.01
N THR A 32 13.35 -18.81 -1.85
CA THR A 32 12.09 -18.06 -1.76
C THR A 32 12.37 -16.60 -1.51
N LEU A 33 11.84 -15.71 -2.37
CA LEU A 33 11.82 -14.28 -2.10
C LEU A 33 10.68 -13.95 -1.14
N PHE A 34 11.02 -13.46 0.05
CA PHE A 34 10.07 -13.01 1.07
C PHE A 34 9.75 -11.53 0.89
N ARG A 35 8.47 -11.18 0.80
CA ARG A 35 8.00 -9.79 0.90
C ARG A 35 7.34 -9.59 2.26
N ILE A 36 7.94 -8.76 3.10
CA ILE A 36 7.54 -8.59 4.51
C ILE A 36 7.05 -7.16 4.71
N GLY A 37 5.75 -7.00 4.95
CA GLY A 37 5.12 -5.70 5.19
C GLY A 37 4.92 -5.40 6.68
N THR A 38 5.18 -4.15 7.09
CA THR A 38 5.00 -3.71 8.50
C THR A 38 3.74 -2.85 8.75
N GLY A 39 2.84 -2.80 7.76
CA GLY A 39 1.70 -1.88 7.72
C GLY A 39 0.31 -2.45 8.04
N GLU A 40 0.20 -3.70 8.49
CA GLU A 40 -1.10 -4.36 8.64
C GLU A 40 -1.92 -3.83 9.83
N HIS A 41 -1.26 -3.58 10.96
CA HIS A 41 -1.89 -3.12 12.20
C HIS A 41 -1.34 -1.78 12.70
N SER A 42 -0.43 -1.16 11.96
CA SER A 42 0.20 0.10 12.31
C SER A 42 0.56 0.90 11.07
N ASP A 43 0.76 2.20 11.24
CA ASP A 43 1.44 3.02 10.22
C ASP A 43 2.95 2.94 10.47
N SER A 44 3.70 2.47 9.47
CA SER A 44 5.13 2.16 9.62
C SER A 44 5.98 3.38 10.00
N LEU A 45 5.58 4.59 9.58
CA LEU A 45 6.39 5.83 9.66
C LEU A 45 5.73 6.97 10.44
N ALA A 46 4.49 6.82 10.92
CA ALA A 46 3.78 7.87 11.67
C ALA A 46 4.61 8.41 12.85
N LEU A 47 5.25 7.53 13.64
CA LEU A 47 6.04 7.90 14.82
C LEU A 47 7.52 7.55 14.72
N ASP A 48 7.98 7.07 13.56
CA ASP A 48 9.32 6.51 13.47
C ASP A 48 10.44 7.56 13.59
N HIS A 49 10.17 8.80 13.20
CA HIS A 49 11.08 9.93 13.43
C HIS A 49 11.38 10.20 14.92
N ILE A 50 10.53 9.70 15.83
CA ILE A 50 10.73 9.77 17.29
C ILE A 50 11.36 8.47 17.80
N LEU A 51 10.87 7.33 17.31
CA LEU A 51 11.23 6.00 17.84
C LEU A 51 12.55 5.45 17.27
N GLY A 52 12.94 5.86 16.07
CA GLY A 52 14.15 5.39 15.39
C GLY A 52 14.19 3.88 15.12
N ILE A 53 13.03 3.23 15.02
CA ILE A 53 12.96 1.77 14.86
C ILE A 53 13.28 1.37 13.43
N LYS A 54 12.76 2.08 12.42
CA LYS A 54 12.92 1.64 11.02
C LYS A 54 14.34 1.81 10.51
N SER A 55 15.18 2.66 11.09
CA SER A 55 16.60 2.68 10.73
C SER A 55 17.27 1.33 10.97
N HIS A 56 17.03 0.72 12.14
CA HIS A 56 17.52 -0.60 12.49
C HIS A 56 16.93 -1.69 11.57
N VAL A 57 15.62 -1.63 11.32
CA VAL A 57 14.93 -2.61 10.47
C VAL A 57 15.42 -2.54 9.02
N ILE A 58 15.56 -1.35 8.45
CA ILE A 58 16.04 -1.17 7.07
C ILE A 58 17.47 -1.71 6.93
N CYS A 59 18.38 -1.33 7.82
CA CYS A 59 19.76 -1.80 7.81
C CYS A 59 19.88 -3.31 8.02
N PHE A 60 18.95 -3.92 8.76
CA PHE A 60 18.85 -5.37 8.92
C PHE A 60 18.41 -6.05 7.63
N PHE A 61 17.32 -5.58 7.01
CA PHE A 61 16.81 -6.15 5.76
C PHE A 61 17.77 -5.98 4.58
N ALA A 62 18.59 -4.92 4.57
CA ALA A 62 19.66 -4.74 3.60
C ALA A 62 20.64 -5.91 3.54
N LYS A 63 20.79 -6.68 4.64
CA LYS A 63 21.70 -7.82 4.75
C LYS A 63 21.03 -9.17 4.43
N LEU A 64 19.71 -9.20 4.21
CA LEU A 64 19.00 -10.44 3.91
C LEU A 64 19.01 -10.71 2.39
N PRO A 65 19.53 -11.87 1.94
CA PRO A 65 19.70 -12.14 0.52
C PRO A 65 18.36 -12.27 -0.21
N ASN A 66 17.36 -12.85 0.47
CA ASN A 66 16.08 -13.27 -0.11
C ASN A 66 14.87 -12.60 0.58
N ALA A 67 15.02 -11.39 1.13
CA ALA A 67 13.91 -10.64 1.72
C ALA A 67 13.82 -9.21 1.19
N LEU A 68 12.59 -8.72 1.05
CA LEU A 68 12.22 -7.35 0.70
C LEU A 68 11.30 -6.79 1.77
N LEU A 69 11.71 -5.69 2.38
CA LEU A 69 10.90 -4.96 3.36
C LEU A 69 9.91 -4.03 2.64
N GLU A 70 8.66 -4.03 3.09
CA GLU A 70 7.68 -2.99 2.74
C GLU A 70 7.29 -2.17 3.99
N LEU A 71 7.50 -0.86 3.91
CA LEU A 71 7.06 0.12 4.91
C LEU A 71 5.86 0.88 4.36
N LYS A 72 4.69 0.74 4.98
CA LYS A 72 3.45 1.37 4.49
C LYS A 72 3.03 2.52 5.40
N THR A 73 2.72 3.67 4.82
CA THR A 73 2.41 4.88 5.59
C THR A 73 1.38 5.81 4.94
N LYS A 74 0.81 6.70 5.75
CA LYS A 74 0.14 7.97 5.35
C LYS A 74 0.88 9.21 5.90
N SER A 75 2.10 9.04 6.39
CA SER A 75 2.98 10.08 6.91
C SER A 75 3.86 10.67 5.80
N SER A 76 4.43 11.86 6.06
CA SER A 76 5.48 12.49 5.27
C SER A 76 6.85 12.50 5.97
N ASN A 77 6.93 11.95 7.18
CA ASN A 77 8.15 11.93 8.00
C ASN A 77 9.14 10.86 7.50
N VAL A 78 9.97 11.22 6.51
CA VAL A 78 10.93 10.30 5.87
C VAL A 78 12.38 10.77 5.95
N ASP A 79 12.64 12.01 6.38
CA ASP A 79 13.97 12.62 6.25
C ASP A 79 15.06 11.83 6.99
N HIS A 80 14.73 11.21 8.12
CA HIS A 80 15.66 10.38 8.90
C HIS A 80 16.03 9.04 8.24
N LEU A 81 15.41 8.71 7.10
CA LEU A 81 15.65 7.47 6.36
C LEU A 81 16.55 7.67 5.14
N LEU A 82 16.71 8.91 4.66
CA LEU A 82 17.26 9.18 3.33
C LEU A 82 18.71 8.72 3.17
N ASP A 83 19.51 8.79 4.22
CA ASP A 83 20.94 8.46 4.18
C ASP A 83 21.25 7.01 4.64
N LEU A 84 20.23 6.18 4.85
CA LEU A 84 20.44 4.83 5.37
C LEU A 84 20.97 3.86 4.29
N PRO A 85 21.86 2.91 4.66
CA PRO A 85 22.37 1.89 3.74
C PRO A 85 21.31 0.78 3.50
N HIS A 86 20.26 1.11 2.74
CA HIS A 86 19.09 0.24 2.54
C HIS A 86 19.31 -0.91 1.53
N GLY A 87 20.43 -0.91 0.79
CA GLY A 87 20.83 -1.99 -0.13
C GLY A 87 19.80 -2.33 -1.22
N GLY A 88 18.90 -1.40 -1.56
CA GLY A 88 17.78 -1.66 -2.47
C GLY A 88 16.76 -2.72 -1.98
N LYS A 89 16.83 -3.15 -0.71
CA LYS A 89 15.98 -4.20 -0.09
C LYS A 89 14.79 -3.64 0.69
N THR A 90 14.43 -2.39 0.47
CA THR A 90 13.27 -1.73 1.08
C THR A 90 12.44 -1.02 0.03
N VAL A 91 11.13 -1.22 0.08
CA VAL A 91 10.10 -0.45 -0.61
C VAL A 91 9.36 0.40 0.42
N ILE A 92 9.31 1.70 0.20
CA ILE A 92 8.48 2.60 1.01
C ILE A 92 7.20 2.88 0.24
N SER A 93 6.05 2.59 0.84
CA SER A 93 4.77 2.64 0.17
C SER A 93 3.79 3.58 0.85
N TRP A 94 3.00 4.27 0.03
CA TRP A 94 2.00 5.22 0.50
C TRP A 94 0.59 4.73 0.22
N SER A 95 -0.28 4.79 1.23
CA SER A 95 -1.71 4.87 0.96
C SER A 95 -2.02 6.24 0.36
N ILE A 96 -2.78 6.23 -0.74
CA ILE A 96 -3.10 7.44 -1.49
C ILE A 96 -4.59 7.47 -1.85
N ASN A 97 -5.12 8.68 -1.92
CA ASN A 97 -6.48 8.96 -2.38
C ASN A 97 -6.50 10.36 -3.00
N PRO A 98 -7.49 10.70 -3.84
CA PRO A 98 -7.64 12.04 -4.37
C PRO A 98 -7.74 13.05 -3.22
N LYS A 99 -7.23 14.27 -3.44
CA LYS A 99 -7.17 15.33 -2.42
C LYS A 99 -8.50 15.51 -1.68
N ALA A 100 -9.63 15.49 -2.41
CA ALA A 100 -10.97 15.61 -1.86
C ALA A 100 -11.32 14.54 -0.82
N ILE A 101 -10.80 13.32 -0.96
CA ILE A 101 -10.99 12.22 0.00
C ILE A 101 -10.02 12.36 1.16
N VAL A 102 -8.74 12.66 0.89
CA VAL A 102 -7.72 12.83 1.93
C VAL A 102 -8.14 13.92 2.92
N GLU A 103 -8.62 15.06 2.43
CA GLU A 103 -9.03 16.19 3.28
C GLU A 103 -10.30 15.92 4.09
N LYS A 104 -11.22 15.12 3.56
CA LYS A 104 -12.53 14.85 4.20
C LYS A 104 -12.51 13.67 5.15
N GLU A 105 -11.74 12.63 4.85
CA GLU A 105 -11.89 11.31 5.49
C GLU A 105 -10.59 10.82 6.17
N GLU A 106 -9.42 11.31 5.77
CA GLU A 106 -8.13 10.83 6.28
C GLU A 106 -7.53 11.76 7.35
N HIS A 107 -8.28 11.99 8.43
CA HIS A 107 -7.89 12.91 9.51
C HIS A 107 -6.55 12.55 10.16
N LYS A 108 -5.79 13.59 10.55
CA LYS A 108 -4.50 13.47 11.27
C LYS A 108 -3.44 12.65 10.52
N THR A 109 -3.49 12.70 9.19
CA THR A 109 -2.46 12.13 8.31
C THR A 109 -1.86 13.23 7.44
N ALA A 110 -0.75 12.94 6.76
CA ALA A 110 -0.18 13.89 5.81
C ALA A 110 -1.13 14.12 4.64
N ARG A 111 -1.14 15.33 4.09
CA ARG A 111 -1.88 15.69 2.88
C ARG A 111 -1.31 14.97 1.67
N LEU A 112 -2.09 14.87 0.59
CA LEU A 112 -1.66 14.18 -0.63
C LEU A 112 -0.33 14.72 -1.17
N ASN A 113 -0.18 16.04 -1.26
CA ASN A 113 1.06 16.67 -1.74
C ASN A 113 2.27 16.37 -0.84
N GLU A 114 2.07 16.31 0.47
CA GLU A 114 3.14 15.97 1.43
C GLU A 114 3.57 14.50 1.29
N ARG A 115 2.63 13.59 1.01
CA ARG A 115 2.94 12.18 0.72
C ARG A 115 3.71 12.02 -0.58
N LEU A 116 3.29 12.72 -1.64
CA LEU A 116 3.97 12.68 -2.94
C LEU A 116 5.37 13.29 -2.85
N GLU A 117 5.55 14.37 -2.10
CA GLU A 117 6.86 14.96 -1.83
C GLU A 117 7.77 13.98 -1.07
N ALA A 118 7.24 13.31 -0.03
CA ALA A 118 7.98 12.30 0.70
C ALA A 118 8.36 11.10 -0.21
N ALA A 119 7.44 10.68 -1.09
CA ALA A 119 7.71 9.63 -2.06
C ALA A 119 8.82 10.02 -3.05
N ARG A 120 8.82 11.29 -3.52
CA ARG A 120 9.91 11.83 -4.34
C ARG A 120 11.24 11.79 -3.60
N LYS A 121 11.31 12.32 -2.37
CA LYS A 121 12.54 12.34 -1.56
C LYS A 121 13.15 10.95 -1.39
N VAL A 122 12.35 9.93 -1.03
CA VAL A 122 12.91 8.59 -0.85
C VAL A 122 13.28 7.95 -2.18
N SER A 123 12.55 8.25 -3.26
CA SER A 123 12.90 7.80 -4.61
C SER A 123 14.24 8.36 -5.05
N ASP A 124 14.48 9.66 -4.79
CA ASP A 124 15.75 10.34 -5.07
C ASP A 124 16.90 9.77 -4.22
N ALA A 125 16.61 9.34 -2.99
CA ALA A 125 17.53 8.61 -2.13
C ALA A 125 17.78 7.15 -2.55
N GLY A 126 17.16 6.68 -3.64
CA GLY A 126 17.38 5.35 -4.20
C GLY A 126 16.44 4.25 -3.68
N TYR A 127 15.48 4.58 -2.81
CA TYR A 127 14.43 3.64 -2.44
C TYR A 127 13.51 3.35 -3.62
N LYS A 128 12.98 2.12 -3.64
CA LYS A 128 11.82 1.79 -4.46
C LYS A 128 10.57 2.32 -3.77
N VAL A 129 9.58 2.75 -4.54
CA VAL A 129 8.29 3.18 -3.98
C VAL A 129 7.15 2.29 -4.44
N ALA A 130 6.06 2.27 -3.67
CA ALA A 130 4.81 1.69 -4.11
C ALA A 130 3.60 2.53 -3.66
N PHE A 131 2.49 2.39 -4.36
CA PHE A 131 1.28 3.14 -4.05
C PHE A 131 0.08 2.23 -3.86
N HIS A 132 -0.71 2.50 -2.82
CA HIS A 132 -1.90 1.75 -2.49
C HIS A 132 -3.13 2.64 -2.60
N PHE A 133 -3.93 2.39 -3.62
CA PHE A 133 -5.30 2.88 -3.71
C PHE A 133 -6.19 1.94 -2.88
N ASP A 134 -6.02 1.95 -1.56
CA ASP A 134 -6.80 1.12 -0.64
C ASP A 134 -7.24 1.96 0.57
N PRO A 135 -8.49 2.46 0.58
CA PRO A 135 -9.58 2.14 -0.34
C PRO A 135 -9.78 3.12 -1.51
N LEU A 136 -10.13 2.59 -2.68
CA LEU A 136 -10.91 3.29 -3.71
C LEU A 136 -12.34 3.53 -3.21
N ILE A 137 -12.77 4.78 -3.25
CA ILE A 137 -14.06 5.27 -2.74
C ILE A 137 -14.90 5.78 -3.91
N HIS A 138 -16.19 5.46 -3.91
CA HIS A 138 -17.13 5.97 -4.90
C HIS A 138 -17.77 7.28 -4.39
N TYR A 139 -17.38 8.41 -4.96
CA TYR A 139 -17.83 9.75 -4.59
C TYR A 139 -18.10 10.61 -5.85
N PRO A 140 -18.82 11.74 -5.78
CA PRO A 140 -18.99 12.61 -6.96
C PRO A 140 -17.65 12.98 -7.59
N ASP A 141 -17.53 12.88 -8.92
CA ASP A 141 -16.30 13.13 -9.69
C ASP A 141 -15.13 12.18 -9.42
N TRP A 142 -15.39 10.99 -8.87
CA TRP A 142 -14.36 9.97 -8.61
C TRP A 142 -13.53 9.62 -9.85
N GLU A 143 -14.14 9.56 -11.04
CA GLU A 143 -13.44 9.19 -12.28
C GLU A 143 -12.28 10.15 -12.55
N LYS A 144 -12.57 11.45 -12.58
CA LYS A 144 -11.59 12.51 -12.80
C LYS A 144 -10.56 12.55 -11.65
N GLY A 145 -11.02 12.54 -10.40
CA GLY A 145 -10.11 12.67 -9.26
C GLY A 145 -9.09 11.53 -9.16
N TYR A 146 -9.46 10.30 -9.54
CA TYR A 146 -8.51 9.20 -9.62
C TYR A 146 -7.59 9.25 -10.83
N GLN A 147 -8.03 9.77 -11.98
CA GLN A 147 -7.15 9.96 -13.14
C GLN A 147 -6.08 11.03 -12.86
N GLU A 148 -6.47 12.16 -12.28
CA GLU A 148 -5.56 13.24 -11.86
C GLU A 148 -4.57 12.76 -10.78
N LEU A 149 -5.01 11.85 -9.90
CA LEU A 149 -4.12 11.26 -8.90
C LEU A 149 -3.03 10.39 -9.56
N VAL A 150 -3.37 9.60 -10.59
CA VAL A 150 -2.37 8.82 -11.33
C VAL A 150 -1.35 9.74 -12.01
N GLU A 151 -1.79 10.85 -12.60
CA GLU A 151 -0.90 11.86 -13.20
C GLU A 151 0.05 12.44 -12.16
N GLN A 152 -0.47 12.91 -11.02
CA GLN A 152 0.33 13.47 -9.93
C GLN A 152 1.37 12.49 -9.38
N ILE A 153 1.06 11.19 -9.33
CA ILE A 153 2.03 10.16 -8.90
C ILE A 153 3.18 10.05 -9.89
N LEU A 154 2.87 9.99 -11.19
CA LEU A 154 3.87 9.82 -12.24
C LEU A 154 4.68 11.10 -12.50
N ASP A 155 4.13 12.27 -12.17
CA ASP A 155 4.86 13.53 -12.14
C ASP A 155 5.83 13.62 -10.94
N ALA A 156 5.44 13.06 -9.79
CA ALA A 156 6.23 13.12 -8.57
C ALA A 156 7.33 12.06 -8.51
N VAL A 157 7.08 10.85 -9.01
CA VAL A 157 8.02 9.73 -8.95
C VAL A 157 8.19 9.08 -10.32
N PRO A 158 9.43 8.93 -10.81
CA PRO A 158 9.72 8.21 -12.04
C PRO A 158 9.09 6.80 -12.05
N SER A 159 8.39 6.47 -13.12
CA SER A 159 7.67 5.20 -13.26
C SER A 159 8.54 3.96 -13.10
N ASP A 160 9.83 4.04 -13.45
CA ASP A 160 10.83 2.98 -13.29
C ASP A 160 11.20 2.75 -11.82
N ARG A 161 11.01 3.72 -10.92
CA ARG A 161 11.18 3.62 -9.46
C ARG A 161 9.95 3.07 -8.72
N ILE A 162 8.80 2.99 -9.39
CA ILE A 162 7.56 2.44 -8.83
C ILE A 162 7.57 0.91 -8.94
N ALA A 163 7.71 0.24 -7.81
CA ALA A 163 7.76 -1.21 -7.69
C ALA A 163 6.42 -1.86 -8.02
N TRP A 164 5.31 -1.33 -7.48
CA TRP A 164 3.95 -1.76 -7.80
C TRP A 164 2.91 -0.72 -7.40
N ILE A 165 1.71 -0.88 -7.94
CA ILE A 165 0.50 -0.19 -7.51
C ILE A 165 -0.56 -1.24 -7.12
N SER A 166 -1.16 -1.11 -5.95
CA SER A 166 -2.26 -1.98 -5.53
C SER A 166 -3.59 -1.24 -5.50
N LEU A 167 -4.66 -1.92 -5.90
CA LEU A 167 -6.01 -1.36 -5.95
C LEU A 167 -6.95 -2.18 -5.06
N GLY A 168 -7.50 -1.57 -4.02
CA GLY A 168 -8.52 -2.16 -3.15
C GLY A 168 -9.73 -1.25 -3.08
N SER A 169 -10.95 -1.77 -3.25
CA SER A 169 -12.16 -0.96 -3.03
C SER A 169 -12.53 -0.93 -1.56
N LEU A 170 -13.27 0.10 -1.13
CA LEU A 170 -13.77 0.20 0.23
C LEU A 170 -14.50 -1.09 0.63
N ARG A 171 -13.99 -1.68 1.72
CA ARG A 171 -14.55 -2.88 2.35
C ARG A 171 -14.45 -2.75 3.85
N TYR A 172 -15.47 -3.22 4.57
CA TYR A 172 -15.51 -3.11 6.02
C TYR A 172 -16.37 -4.19 6.66
N ILE A 173 -16.11 -4.48 7.92
CA ILE A 173 -16.98 -5.35 8.73
C ILE A 173 -18.24 -4.55 9.06
N SER A 174 -19.44 -5.14 8.97
CA SER A 174 -20.73 -4.45 9.14
C SER A 174 -20.81 -3.59 10.42
N SER A 175 -20.27 -4.08 11.53
CA SER A 175 -20.23 -3.37 12.82
C SER A 175 -19.42 -2.07 12.79
N LEU A 176 -18.50 -1.89 11.83
CA LEU A 176 -17.68 -0.69 11.73
C LEU A 176 -18.51 0.55 11.40
N LYS A 177 -19.63 0.39 10.66
CA LYS A 177 -20.47 1.52 10.26
C LYS A 177 -20.96 2.30 11.48
N SER A 178 -21.57 1.61 12.46
CA SER A 178 -22.09 2.25 13.67
C SER A 178 -21.00 2.96 14.47
N ILE A 179 -19.79 2.37 14.55
CA ILE A 179 -18.65 2.99 15.24
C ILE A 179 -18.20 4.27 14.55
N VAL A 180 -18.22 4.30 13.21
CA VAL A 180 -17.85 5.50 12.45
C VAL A 180 -18.94 6.54 12.50
N ASP A 181 -20.22 6.16 12.43
CA ASP A 181 -21.34 7.09 12.59
C ASP A 181 -21.28 7.81 13.95
N GLU A 182 -20.85 7.11 15.02
CA GLU A 182 -20.65 7.67 16.36
C GLU A 182 -19.42 8.60 16.44
N ARG A 183 -18.26 8.14 15.94
CA ARG A 183 -16.98 8.86 16.10
C ARG A 183 -16.76 9.98 15.08
N PHE A 184 -17.32 9.82 13.88
CA PHE A 184 -17.14 10.70 12.73
C PHE A 184 -18.50 10.94 12.04
N PRO A 185 -19.44 11.64 12.72
CA PRO A 185 -20.83 11.78 12.24
C PRO A 185 -20.97 12.48 10.89
N ASN A 186 -19.92 13.19 10.43
CA ASN A 186 -19.89 13.87 9.14
C ASN A 186 -19.26 13.01 8.02
N SER A 187 -18.78 11.80 8.32
CA SER A 187 -18.16 10.92 7.32
C SER A 187 -19.18 10.45 6.30
N ARG A 188 -18.79 10.43 5.02
CA ARG A 188 -19.70 10.07 3.93
C ARG A 188 -19.32 8.76 3.22
N VAL A 189 -18.23 8.12 3.64
CA VAL A 189 -17.69 6.92 2.98
C VAL A 189 -18.66 5.73 2.96
N PHE A 190 -19.60 5.67 3.91
CA PHE A 190 -20.58 4.59 4.04
C PHE A 190 -21.97 4.92 3.47
N LEU A 191 -22.14 6.03 2.75
CA LEU A 191 -23.42 6.40 2.15
C LEU A 191 -23.75 5.67 0.83
N GLY A 192 -22.82 4.87 0.30
CA GLY A 192 -23.05 4.07 -0.90
C GLY A 192 -23.88 2.80 -0.65
N GLU A 193 -24.23 2.11 -1.73
CA GLU A 193 -24.87 0.80 -1.66
C GLU A 193 -23.82 -0.30 -1.47
N PHE A 194 -23.92 -1.02 -0.35
CA PHE A 194 -23.02 -2.12 0.01
C PHE A 194 -23.75 -3.45 0.11
N VAL A 195 -23.07 -4.51 -0.30
CA VAL A 195 -23.50 -5.89 -0.17
C VAL A 195 -22.46 -6.69 0.59
N THR A 196 -22.89 -7.71 1.31
CA THR A 196 -22.00 -8.63 2.02
C THR A 196 -21.26 -9.50 1.00
N GLY A 197 -19.93 -9.48 1.04
CA GLY A 197 -19.08 -10.40 0.29
C GLY A 197 -18.99 -11.78 0.97
N GLU A 198 -18.44 -12.75 0.24
CA GLU A 198 -18.20 -14.11 0.74
C GLU A 198 -17.30 -14.14 1.98
N ASP A 199 -16.43 -13.13 2.15
CA ASP A 199 -15.56 -12.94 3.31
C ASP A 199 -16.25 -12.24 4.50
N GLY A 200 -17.56 -12.06 4.45
CA GLY A 200 -18.37 -11.40 5.48
C GLY A 200 -18.20 -9.88 5.53
N LYS A 201 -17.42 -9.28 4.61
CA LYS A 201 -17.20 -7.83 4.56
C LYS A 201 -18.20 -7.16 3.64
N MET A 202 -18.72 -6.01 4.07
CA MET A 202 -19.51 -5.10 3.24
C MET A 202 -18.62 -4.51 2.13
N ARG A 203 -19.11 -4.53 0.89
CA ARG A 203 -18.40 -4.08 -0.32
C ARG A 203 -19.37 -3.38 -1.26
N TYR A 204 -18.88 -2.43 -2.05
CA TYR A 204 -19.70 -1.85 -3.12
C TYR A 204 -20.23 -2.94 -4.07
N LEU A 205 -21.36 -2.67 -4.73
CA LEU A 205 -21.84 -3.51 -5.82
C LEU A 205 -20.73 -3.80 -6.84
N LYS A 206 -20.67 -5.03 -7.34
CA LYS A 206 -19.60 -5.52 -8.23
C LYS A 206 -19.32 -4.57 -9.41
N LYS A 207 -20.38 -4.05 -10.06
CA LYS A 207 -20.24 -3.12 -11.19
C LYS A 207 -19.56 -1.80 -10.80
N ILE A 208 -19.81 -1.28 -9.60
CA ILE A 208 -19.15 -0.06 -9.09
C ILE A 208 -17.67 -0.33 -8.88
N ARG A 209 -17.32 -1.44 -8.21
CA ARG A 209 -15.92 -1.85 -8.00
C ARG A 209 -15.18 -2.01 -9.33
N GLN A 210 -15.79 -2.69 -10.30
CA GLN A 210 -15.21 -2.85 -11.64
C GLN A 210 -14.98 -1.53 -12.38
N ARG A 211 -15.86 -0.53 -12.20
CA ARG A 211 -15.67 0.81 -12.77
C ARG A 211 -14.51 1.55 -12.11
N LEU A 212 -14.45 1.52 -10.77
CA LEU A 212 -13.34 2.12 -10.00
C LEU A 212 -11.98 1.54 -10.43
N PHE A 213 -11.86 0.22 -10.44
CA PHE A 213 -10.61 -0.44 -10.81
C PHE A 213 -10.21 -0.16 -12.26
N ARG A 214 -11.15 -0.28 -13.22
CA ARG A 214 -10.85 -0.02 -14.65
C ARG A 214 -10.37 1.40 -14.89
N ASN A 215 -10.99 2.39 -14.27
CA ASN A 215 -10.61 3.80 -14.46
C ASN A 215 -9.14 4.04 -14.11
N VAL A 216 -8.70 3.55 -12.94
CA VAL A 216 -7.32 3.67 -12.50
C VAL A 216 -6.39 2.82 -13.37
N GLN A 217 -6.77 1.57 -13.63
CA GLN A 217 -5.95 0.64 -14.42
C GLN A 217 -5.70 1.15 -15.83
N GLN A 218 -6.72 1.67 -16.51
CA GLN A 218 -6.61 2.21 -17.87
C GLN A 218 -5.65 3.40 -17.90
N LYS A 219 -5.75 4.31 -16.93
CA LYS A 219 -4.86 5.47 -16.85
C LYS A 219 -3.40 5.06 -16.60
N ILE A 220 -3.16 4.12 -15.68
CA ILE A 220 -1.81 3.57 -15.43
C ILE A 220 -1.29 2.87 -16.70
N THR A 221 -2.11 2.07 -17.37
CA THR A 221 -1.70 1.35 -18.59
C THR A 221 -1.36 2.32 -19.73
N GLN A 222 -2.07 3.44 -19.83
CA GLN A 222 -1.80 4.47 -20.83
C GLN A 222 -0.47 5.19 -20.59
N LEU A 223 -0.13 5.49 -19.34
CA LEU A 223 1.01 6.35 -18.99
C LEU A 223 2.27 5.58 -18.59
N ALA A 224 2.13 4.42 -17.96
CA ALA A 224 3.22 3.62 -17.40
C ALA A 224 2.87 2.11 -17.39
N PRO A 225 2.70 1.47 -18.56
CA PRO A 225 2.27 0.08 -18.69
C PRO A 225 3.22 -0.95 -18.04
N GLN A 226 4.47 -0.57 -17.79
CA GLN A 226 5.48 -1.39 -17.14
C GLN A 226 5.30 -1.54 -15.62
N ILE A 227 4.44 -0.72 -14.98
CA ILE A 227 4.20 -0.79 -13.53
C ILE A 227 3.28 -1.98 -13.22
N PRO A 228 3.70 -2.95 -12.38
CA PRO A 228 2.83 -4.01 -11.92
C PRO A 228 1.65 -3.46 -11.12
N THR A 229 0.46 -3.88 -11.51
CA THR A 229 -0.80 -3.50 -10.88
C THR A 229 -1.58 -4.74 -10.44
N TYR A 230 -2.10 -4.76 -9.22
CA TYR A 230 -2.87 -5.90 -8.69
C TYR A 230 -4.05 -5.45 -7.84
N LEU A 231 -5.09 -6.31 -7.73
CA LEU A 231 -6.24 -6.04 -6.87
C LEU A 231 -6.06 -6.66 -5.48
N CYS A 232 -6.47 -5.92 -4.45
CA CYS A 232 -6.43 -6.36 -3.06
C CYS A 232 -7.77 -6.94 -2.62
N MET A 233 -7.75 -8.17 -2.08
CA MET A 233 -8.92 -8.85 -1.51
C MET A 233 -10.11 -8.92 -2.49
N GLU A 234 -9.86 -9.25 -3.75
CA GLU A 234 -10.87 -9.34 -4.81
C GLU A 234 -10.91 -10.73 -5.45
N ASN A 235 -12.10 -11.16 -5.86
CA ASN A 235 -12.29 -12.47 -6.49
C ASN A 235 -12.02 -12.44 -8.00
N SER A 236 -11.67 -13.60 -8.58
CA SER A 236 -11.29 -13.76 -9.99
C SER A 236 -12.30 -13.14 -10.98
N SER A 237 -13.59 -13.13 -10.63
CA SER A 237 -14.64 -12.56 -11.46
C SER A 237 -14.55 -11.03 -11.63
N VAL A 238 -13.94 -10.33 -10.66
CA VAL A 238 -13.64 -8.89 -10.75
C VAL A 238 -12.40 -8.68 -11.61
N TRP A 239 -11.34 -9.47 -11.40
CA TRP A 239 -10.10 -9.41 -12.18
C TRP A 239 -10.34 -9.52 -13.69
N LYS A 240 -11.16 -10.51 -14.12
CA LYS A 240 -11.47 -10.77 -15.53
C LYS A 240 -11.96 -9.56 -16.33
N ASN A 241 -12.61 -8.61 -15.65
CA ASN A 241 -13.25 -7.46 -16.28
C ASN A 241 -12.54 -6.13 -15.98
N THR A 242 -11.38 -6.17 -15.32
CA THR A 242 -10.72 -4.96 -14.79
C THR A 242 -9.23 -4.89 -15.07
N MET A 243 -8.54 -6.04 -15.02
CA MET A 243 -7.09 -6.12 -15.12
C MET A 243 -6.67 -6.84 -16.41
N LEU A 244 -5.47 -6.52 -16.89
CA LEU A 244 -4.86 -7.20 -18.04
C LEU A 244 -4.48 -8.65 -17.71
N HIS A 245 -4.02 -8.88 -16.48
CA HIS A 245 -3.61 -10.19 -15.98
C HIS A 245 -4.67 -10.72 -15.00
N GLN A 246 -4.93 -12.03 -15.06
CA GLN A 246 -5.99 -12.69 -14.28
C GLN A 246 -5.40 -13.80 -13.40
N PRO A 247 -4.71 -13.43 -12.31
CA PRO A 247 -4.21 -14.40 -11.34
C PRO A 247 -5.36 -15.22 -10.75
N GLN A 248 -5.14 -16.52 -10.60
CA GLN A 248 -6.11 -17.44 -9.99
C GLN A 248 -5.93 -17.49 -8.47
N THR A 249 -4.71 -17.28 -8.00
CA THR A 249 -4.34 -17.36 -6.59
C THR A 249 -3.57 -16.12 -6.11
N ALA A 250 -3.48 -15.95 -4.79
CA ALA A 250 -2.60 -14.94 -4.20
C ALA A 250 -1.13 -15.21 -4.53
N ILE A 251 -0.75 -16.48 -4.66
CA ILE A 251 0.62 -16.89 -5.02
C ILE A 251 0.95 -16.38 -6.44
N ASP A 252 0.02 -16.47 -7.38
CA ASP A 252 0.22 -15.97 -8.75
C ASP A 252 0.51 -14.45 -8.76
N VAL A 253 -0.17 -13.68 -7.90
CA VAL A 253 0.07 -12.25 -7.74
C VAL A 253 1.47 -12.01 -7.18
N GLU A 254 1.86 -12.71 -6.12
CA GLU A 254 3.19 -12.58 -5.53
C GLU A 254 4.29 -12.96 -6.53
N SER A 255 4.11 -14.04 -7.29
CA SER A 255 5.04 -14.46 -8.33
C SER A 255 5.17 -13.41 -9.45
N GLN A 256 4.07 -12.79 -9.86
CA GLN A 256 4.11 -11.71 -10.85
C GLN A 256 4.89 -10.50 -10.34
N ILE A 257 4.64 -10.07 -9.10
CA ILE A 257 5.35 -8.94 -8.48
C ILE A 257 6.83 -9.28 -8.29
N ALA A 258 7.14 -10.48 -7.78
CA ALA A 258 8.51 -10.95 -7.60
C ALA A 258 9.29 -11.01 -8.92
N GLY A 259 8.69 -11.57 -9.98
CA GLY A 259 9.29 -11.62 -11.30
C GLY A 259 9.54 -10.22 -11.87
N SER A 260 8.57 -9.32 -11.73
CA SER A 260 8.77 -7.93 -12.15
C SER A 260 9.86 -7.21 -11.35
N LEU A 261 9.99 -7.48 -10.05
CA LEU A 261 11.03 -6.90 -9.21
C LEU A 261 12.42 -7.39 -9.65
N GLN A 262 12.56 -8.68 -9.92
CA GLN A 262 13.82 -9.26 -10.41
C GLN A 262 14.20 -8.71 -11.78
N GLN A 263 13.24 -8.54 -12.69
CA GLN A 263 13.48 -8.04 -14.03
C GLN A 263 13.81 -6.53 -14.05
N ARG A 264 13.09 -5.72 -13.26
CA ARG A 264 13.21 -4.26 -13.28
C ARG A 264 14.25 -3.72 -12.30
N PHE A 265 14.59 -4.50 -11.28
CA PHE A 265 15.53 -4.12 -10.24
C PHE A 265 16.45 -5.29 -9.88
N PRO A 266 17.30 -5.73 -10.83
CA PRO A 266 18.27 -6.78 -10.56
C PRO A 266 19.16 -6.35 -9.38
N ILE A 267 19.42 -7.29 -8.48
CA ILE A 267 20.42 -7.09 -7.43
C ILE A 267 21.76 -7.18 -8.14
N GLU A 268 22.53 -6.10 -8.17
CA GLU A 268 23.91 -6.14 -8.66
C GLU A 268 24.68 -7.19 -7.84
N ALA A 269 25.36 -8.10 -8.53
CA ALA A 269 26.09 -9.22 -7.96
C ALA A 269 27.35 -8.79 -7.21
#